data_AF-A0A958E4U8-F1
#
_entry.id   AF-A0A958E4U8-F1
#
_cell.length_a   1.000
_cell.length_b   1.000
_cell.length_c   1.000
_cell.angle_alpha   90.00
_cell.angle_beta   90.00
_cell.angle_gamma   90.00
#
_symmetry.space_group_name_H-M   'P 1'
#
loop_
_entity.id
_entity.type
_entity.pdbx_description
1 polymer ?
#
loop_
_entity_poly.entity_id
_entity_poly.type
_entity_poly.pdbx_seq_one_letter_code
_entity_poly.pdbx_strand_id
1 'polypeptide(L)'
;MIALAVFWLLLACSQSQPEAPEQASASAHAEHDSHSEMLQLSDAEMVEFGIEIDTARAGTVRQHRDLTGEIVIDPDRLAHIIPRFPGIVKKVHKKIGDRVSAGDVLAIIESNESLAPYEITSLIDGTIIEMHLTKGEAVNDNSHDIIIADLSYVWADLAVFQKDLEHVQVGQRATISAGESMPPFTGKVSYISPTMSEAKRTATARVIVANPNGHWRPGLFVNAEVVTAAIEVPVAVPKSALERFENRTVVFVKTPDGFRPQPVSIGRENHVAVEIRAGLQPGEIYVAKNGFTLKAELEKGAFGDGHAH
;
A
#
# COMPACT_ATOMS: atom_id res chain seq x y z
N MET A 1 -74.46 31.28 -8.82
CA MET A 1 -74.87 29.99 -8.22
C MET A 1 -73.59 29.24 -7.87
N ILE A 2 -73.22 28.88 -6.64
CA ILE A 2 -73.78 29.03 -5.30
C ILE A 2 -72.56 29.29 -4.39
N ALA A 3 -72.68 30.28 -3.51
CA ALA A 3 -71.76 30.54 -2.41
C ALA A 3 -71.93 29.46 -1.33
N LEU A 4 -70.86 29.04 -0.66
CA LEU A 4 -70.98 28.45 0.67
C LEU A 4 -70.08 29.20 1.65
N ALA A 5 -70.75 29.86 2.59
CA ALA A 5 -70.21 30.55 3.74
C ALA A 5 -70.57 29.76 5.00
N VAL A 6 -69.64 29.63 5.95
CA VAL A 6 -69.89 29.34 7.38
C VAL A 6 -68.72 29.99 8.15
N PHE A 7 -68.87 31.19 8.72
CA PHE A 7 -69.42 31.55 10.05
C PHE A 7 -68.53 31.04 11.23
N TRP A 8 -67.59 31.84 11.73
CA TRP A 8 -67.64 32.73 12.92
C TRP A 8 -67.69 32.01 14.29
N LEU A 9 -66.62 32.19 15.10
CA LEU A 9 -66.76 32.43 16.54
C LEU A 9 -65.57 33.25 17.08
N LEU A 10 -65.91 34.35 17.75
CA LEU A 10 -65.07 35.28 18.51
C LEU A 10 -64.69 34.68 19.87
N LEU A 11 -63.51 35.05 20.40
CA LEU A 11 -63.41 35.49 21.80
C LEU A 11 -62.28 36.52 21.95
N ALA A 12 -62.51 37.47 22.85
CA ALA A 12 -61.94 38.81 22.88
C ALA A 12 -60.91 39.03 24.00
N CYS A 13 -60.20 40.16 23.87
CA CYS A 13 -59.56 40.99 24.90
C CYS A 13 -58.44 40.39 25.77
N SER A 14 -57.23 40.98 25.69
CA SER A 14 -56.73 41.88 26.74
C SER A 14 -55.41 42.52 26.33
N GLN A 15 -55.35 43.84 26.39
CA GLN A 15 -54.12 44.65 26.33
C GLN A 15 -53.31 44.45 27.62
N SER A 16 -51.97 44.47 27.50
CA SER A 16 -51.07 45.22 28.40
C SER A 16 -49.60 44.89 28.08
N GLN A 17 -48.84 45.88 27.58
CA GLN A 17 -47.39 45.96 27.83
C GLN A 17 -47.17 46.23 29.33
N PRO A 18 -46.03 45.83 29.93
CA PRO A 18 -44.93 46.79 30.06
C PRO A 18 -43.50 46.20 30.18
N GLU A 19 -42.54 47.13 30.13
CA GLU A 19 -41.24 47.18 30.82
C GLU A 19 -39.99 46.46 30.27
N ALA A 20 -38.96 47.29 30.09
CA ALA A 20 -37.58 46.96 29.84
C ALA A 20 -36.88 46.44 31.11
N PRO A 21 -35.85 45.58 31.00
CA PRO A 21 -34.90 45.39 32.08
C PRO A 21 -33.61 46.18 31.85
N GLU A 22 -33.28 46.91 32.90
CA GLU A 22 -32.04 47.58 33.21
C GLU A 22 -30.91 46.58 33.50
N GLN A 23 -29.72 46.97 33.04
CA GLN A 23 -28.36 46.50 33.28
C GLN A 23 -28.12 45.33 34.25
N ALA A 24 -27.52 44.26 33.72
CA ALA A 24 -26.63 43.38 34.46
C ALA A 24 -25.25 43.38 33.80
N SER A 25 -24.27 43.84 34.57
CA SER A 25 -22.84 43.86 34.25
C SER A 25 -22.31 42.48 33.89
N ALA A 26 -21.91 42.28 32.64
CA ALA A 26 -21.07 41.15 32.24
C ALA A 26 -19.61 41.61 32.25
N SER A 27 -18.95 41.33 33.37
CA SER A 27 -17.51 41.43 33.56
C SER A 27 -16.77 40.41 32.69
N ALA A 28 -15.55 40.82 32.31
CA ALA A 28 -14.41 39.99 31.94
C ALA A 28 -14.45 39.36 30.55
N HIS A 29 -13.80 40.06 29.61
CA HIS A 29 -12.93 39.42 28.64
C HIS A 29 -12.09 38.37 29.35
N ALA A 30 -12.37 37.09 29.10
CA ALA A 30 -11.40 36.04 29.31
C ALA A 30 -10.37 36.20 28.19
N GLU A 31 -9.32 36.96 28.46
CA GLU A 31 -8.04 36.77 27.80
C GLU A 31 -7.65 35.31 28.08
N HIS A 32 -7.81 34.46 27.07
CA HIS A 32 -7.10 33.19 27.07
C HIS A 32 -5.64 33.58 26.89
N ASP A 33 -4.93 33.66 28.01
CA ASP A 33 -3.48 33.69 28.04
C ASP A 33 -3.02 32.39 27.38
N SER A 34 -2.80 32.43 26.07
CA SER A 34 -2.03 31.38 25.42
C SER A 34 -0.61 31.57 25.93
N HIS A 35 -0.26 30.89 27.02
CA HIS A 35 1.12 30.58 27.30
C HIS A 35 1.65 29.92 26.03
N SER A 36 2.29 30.72 25.18
CA SER A 36 2.95 30.24 24.00
C SER A 36 4.16 29.50 24.52
N GLU A 37 3.97 28.20 24.77
CA GLU A 37 5.01 27.22 25.02
C GLU A 37 5.94 27.23 23.80
N MET A 38 6.88 28.16 23.81
CA MET A 38 7.88 28.36 22.77
C MET A 38 9.18 27.73 23.24
N LEU A 39 9.78 26.93 22.36
CA LEU A 39 11.11 26.37 22.57
C LEU A 39 12.15 27.11 21.77
N GLN A 40 13.13 27.67 22.46
CA GLN A 40 14.33 28.19 21.81
C GLN A 40 15.35 27.06 21.67
N LEU A 41 15.71 26.78 20.43
CA LEU A 41 16.82 25.90 20.08
C LEU A 41 17.73 26.68 19.14
N SER A 42 19.03 26.67 19.44
CA SER A 42 20.06 27.17 18.53
C SER A 42 20.24 26.22 17.34
N ASP A 43 20.78 26.75 16.24
CA ASP A 43 21.06 25.94 15.05
C ASP A 43 22.04 24.77 15.36
N ALA A 44 22.92 24.94 16.35
CA ALA A 44 23.86 23.90 16.79
C ALA A 44 23.14 22.73 17.49
N GLU A 45 22.18 23.04 18.37
CA GLU A 45 21.36 22.03 19.05
C GLU A 45 20.45 21.30 18.05
N MET A 46 19.90 22.00 17.06
CA MET A 46 19.13 21.35 16.00
C MET A 46 19.95 20.29 15.25
N VAL A 47 21.22 20.57 14.96
CA VAL A 47 22.12 19.61 14.32
C VAL A 47 22.45 18.44 15.25
N GLU A 48 22.74 18.72 16.52
CA GLU A 48 23.05 17.69 17.53
C GLU A 48 21.89 16.71 17.71
N PHE A 49 20.65 17.22 17.76
CA PHE A 49 19.45 16.41 17.90
C PHE A 49 18.90 15.86 16.57
N GLY A 50 19.56 16.15 15.45
CA GLY A 50 19.14 15.69 14.12
C GLY A 50 17.76 16.21 13.70
N ILE A 51 17.38 17.42 14.12
CA ILE A 51 16.12 18.06 13.77
C ILE A 51 16.24 18.61 12.34
N GLU A 52 15.47 18.05 11.41
CA GLU A 52 15.39 18.56 10.04
C GLU A 52 14.18 19.49 9.91
N ILE A 53 14.40 20.70 9.38
CA ILE A 53 13.33 21.62 9.01
C ILE A 53 13.08 21.61 7.50
N ASP A 54 11.85 21.86 7.10
CA ASP A 54 11.44 22.01 5.70
C ASP A 54 10.44 23.17 5.58
N THR A 55 10.20 23.60 4.35
CA THR A 55 9.24 24.66 4.04
C THR A 55 7.94 24.06 3.51
N ALA A 56 6.82 24.43 4.11
CA ALA A 56 5.49 23.99 3.70
C ALA A 56 5.23 24.40 2.25
N ARG A 57 4.97 23.43 1.37
CA ARG A 57 4.75 23.67 -0.06
C ARG A 57 3.73 22.70 -0.63
N ALA A 58 3.25 23.03 -1.83
CA ALA A 58 2.43 22.13 -2.60
C ALA A 58 3.16 20.81 -2.85
N GLY A 59 2.42 19.71 -2.76
CA GLY A 59 2.97 18.38 -2.97
C GLY A 59 1.90 17.41 -3.44
N THR A 60 2.34 16.22 -3.86
CA THR A 60 1.44 15.19 -4.37
C THR A 60 1.25 14.11 -3.32
N VAL A 61 0.00 13.93 -2.86
CA VAL A 61 -0.38 12.78 -2.04
C VAL A 61 -0.95 11.71 -2.95
N ARG A 62 -0.25 10.58 -3.02
CA ARG A 62 -0.68 9.41 -3.78
C ARG A 62 -1.57 8.54 -2.93
N GLN A 63 -2.80 8.27 -3.35
CA GLN A 63 -3.63 7.26 -2.72
C GLN A 63 -3.25 5.88 -3.26
N HIS A 64 -3.32 4.88 -2.40
CA HIS A 64 -3.08 3.49 -2.78
C HIS A 64 -4.22 2.57 -2.32
N ARG A 65 -4.23 1.38 -2.90
CA ARG A 65 -4.98 0.22 -2.42
C ARG A 65 -4.01 -0.89 -2.12
N ASP A 66 -4.17 -1.45 -0.94
CA ASP A 66 -3.38 -2.58 -0.47
C ASP A 66 -4.09 -3.85 -0.90
N LEU A 67 -3.41 -4.60 -1.76
CA LEU A 67 -3.88 -5.87 -2.28
C LEU A 67 -2.96 -6.98 -1.79
N THR A 68 -3.51 -8.17 -1.73
CA THR A 68 -2.75 -9.39 -1.42
C THR A 68 -2.84 -10.34 -2.59
N GLY A 69 -1.83 -11.19 -2.75
CA GLY A 69 -1.75 -12.08 -3.90
C GLY A 69 -0.68 -13.14 -3.77
N GLU A 70 -0.37 -13.75 -4.90
CA GLU A 70 0.60 -14.84 -5.00
C GLU A 70 1.43 -14.68 -6.27
N ILE A 71 2.69 -15.09 -6.21
CA ILE A 71 3.52 -15.26 -7.39
C ILE A 71 3.12 -16.55 -8.10
N VAL A 72 2.77 -16.45 -9.36
CA VAL A 72 2.40 -17.57 -10.23
C VAL A 72 3.31 -17.62 -11.45
N ILE A 73 3.40 -18.81 -12.04
CA ILE A 73 4.12 -19.02 -13.29
C ILE A 73 3.31 -18.41 -14.44
N ASP A 74 4.01 -17.79 -15.39
CA ASP A 74 3.45 -17.43 -16.68
C ASP A 74 3.18 -18.71 -17.51
N PRO A 75 1.92 -19.09 -17.78
CA PRO A 75 1.59 -20.30 -18.52
C PRO A 75 2.15 -20.31 -19.95
N ASP A 76 2.39 -19.13 -20.55
CA ASP A 76 2.99 -19.03 -21.89
C ASP A 76 4.50 -19.35 -21.86
N ARG A 77 5.08 -19.49 -20.66
CA ARG A 77 6.48 -19.87 -20.42
C ARG A 77 6.65 -21.27 -19.85
N LEU A 78 5.61 -22.10 -19.97
CA LEU A 78 5.62 -23.51 -19.59
C LEU A 78 5.69 -24.41 -20.83
N ALA A 79 6.52 -25.45 -20.75
CA ALA A 79 6.52 -26.55 -21.71
C ALA A 79 6.17 -27.86 -21.00
N HIS A 80 5.09 -28.49 -21.43
CA HIS A 80 4.73 -29.86 -21.05
C HIS A 80 5.31 -30.83 -22.07
N ILE A 81 6.17 -31.72 -21.61
CA ILE A 81 6.84 -32.72 -22.45
C ILE A 81 6.30 -34.08 -22.04
N ILE A 82 5.71 -34.78 -23.01
CA ILE A 82 5.12 -36.10 -22.81
C ILE A 82 5.89 -37.10 -23.70
N PRO A 83 6.26 -38.28 -23.17
CA PRO A 83 6.80 -39.39 -23.93
C PRO A 83 5.89 -39.76 -25.11
N ARG A 84 6.46 -39.83 -26.32
CA ARG A 84 5.69 -40.09 -27.55
C ARG A 84 5.18 -41.53 -27.67
N PHE A 85 5.91 -42.48 -27.09
CA PHE A 85 5.59 -43.90 -27.15
C PHE A 85 5.69 -44.53 -25.76
N PRO A 86 4.81 -45.47 -25.39
CA PRO A 86 4.99 -46.26 -24.19
C PRO A 86 6.31 -47.04 -24.22
N GLY A 87 6.95 -47.21 -23.06
CA GLY A 87 8.29 -47.77 -23.02
C GLY A 87 8.85 -47.98 -21.60
N ILE A 88 10.12 -48.35 -21.52
CA ILE A 88 10.86 -48.45 -20.24
C ILE A 88 11.94 -47.37 -20.19
N VAL A 89 12.00 -46.63 -19.08
CA VAL A 89 13.06 -45.63 -18.86
C VAL A 89 14.41 -46.33 -18.71
N LYS A 90 15.30 -46.14 -19.67
CA LYS A 90 16.66 -46.70 -19.62
C LYS A 90 17.61 -45.80 -18.84
N LYS A 91 17.46 -44.48 -18.99
CA LYS A 91 18.35 -43.50 -18.38
C LYS A 91 17.63 -42.18 -18.12
N VAL A 92 17.95 -41.56 -17.01
CA VAL A 92 17.50 -40.21 -16.64
C VAL A 92 18.75 -39.33 -16.55
N HIS A 93 18.80 -38.27 -17.35
CA HIS A 93 19.95 -37.38 -17.48
C HIS A 93 19.83 -36.11 -16.64
N LYS A 94 18.59 -35.63 -16.44
CA LYS A 94 18.27 -34.42 -15.68
C LYS A 94 17.25 -34.74 -14.59
N LYS A 95 17.14 -33.86 -13.59
CA LYS A 95 16.24 -34.01 -12.43
C LYS A 95 15.47 -32.71 -12.18
N ILE A 96 14.42 -32.80 -11.36
CA ILE A 96 13.70 -31.63 -10.85
C ILE A 96 14.69 -30.65 -10.22
N GLY A 97 14.57 -29.37 -10.57
CA GLY A 97 15.45 -28.28 -10.16
C GLY A 97 16.62 -28.01 -11.09
N ASP A 98 16.94 -28.91 -12.02
CA ASP A 98 18.01 -28.68 -12.99
C ASP A 98 17.61 -27.61 -14.02
N ARG A 99 18.56 -26.74 -14.35
CA ARG A 99 18.44 -25.86 -15.52
C ARG A 99 18.79 -26.64 -16.79
N VAL A 100 18.00 -26.40 -17.84
CA VAL A 100 18.12 -27.03 -19.14
C VAL A 100 17.99 -26.01 -20.25
N SER A 101 18.63 -26.30 -21.38
CA SER A 101 18.46 -25.54 -22.63
C SER A 101 17.60 -26.33 -23.61
N ALA A 102 16.96 -25.65 -24.55
CA ALA A 102 16.23 -26.30 -25.64
C ALA A 102 17.15 -27.30 -26.37
N GLY A 103 16.68 -28.54 -26.54
CA GLY A 103 17.44 -29.65 -27.12
C GLY A 103 18.23 -30.50 -26.11
N ASP A 104 18.38 -30.08 -24.85
CA ASP A 104 19.04 -30.91 -23.83
C ASP A 104 18.30 -32.25 -23.66
N VAL A 105 19.04 -33.36 -23.67
CA VAL A 105 18.49 -34.70 -23.40
C VAL A 105 18.14 -34.83 -21.92
N LEU A 106 16.86 -35.06 -21.64
CA LEU A 106 16.30 -35.20 -20.29
C LEU A 106 16.31 -36.66 -19.83
N ALA A 107 15.92 -37.58 -20.72
CA ALA A 107 15.84 -39.00 -20.46
C ALA A 107 15.91 -39.81 -21.77
N ILE A 108 16.20 -41.11 -21.65
CA ILE A 108 16.18 -42.09 -22.73
C ILE A 108 15.17 -43.17 -22.39
N ILE A 109 14.23 -43.43 -23.29
CA ILE A 109 13.20 -44.45 -23.17
C ILE A 109 13.38 -45.47 -24.30
N GLU A 110 13.24 -46.75 -23.98
CA GLU A 110 13.11 -47.81 -24.98
C GLU A 110 11.63 -48.05 -25.27
N SER A 111 11.22 -47.85 -26.52
CA SER A 111 9.84 -48.05 -26.97
C SER A 111 9.43 -49.51 -26.86
N ASN A 112 8.24 -49.78 -26.31
CA ASN A 112 7.71 -51.14 -26.24
C ASN A 112 7.34 -51.70 -27.63
N GLU A 113 7.03 -50.83 -28.60
CA GLU A 113 6.63 -51.23 -29.95
C GLU A 113 7.81 -51.62 -30.82
N SER A 114 8.87 -50.79 -30.81
CA SER A 114 10.02 -50.97 -31.70
C SER A 114 11.25 -51.56 -31.02
N LEU A 115 11.26 -51.62 -29.68
CA LEU A 115 12.44 -51.94 -28.85
C LEU A 115 13.65 -51.02 -29.09
N ALA A 116 13.45 -49.90 -29.79
CA ALA A 116 14.49 -48.92 -30.05
C ALA A 116 14.49 -47.83 -28.95
N PRO A 117 15.68 -47.38 -28.50
CA PRO A 117 15.78 -46.23 -27.63
C PRO A 117 15.47 -44.93 -28.39
N TYR A 118 14.79 -44.00 -27.73
CA TYR A 118 14.60 -42.64 -28.19
C TYR A 118 14.81 -41.64 -27.04
N GLU A 119 15.18 -40.41 -27.41
CA GLU A 119 15.48 -39.34 -26.47
C GLU A 119 14.25 -38.49 -26.21
N ILE A 120 14.07 -38.10 -24.95
CA ILE A 120 13.21 -37.00 -24.56
C ILE A 120 14.09 -35.78 -24.37
N THR A 121 13.83 -34.72 -25.12
CA THR A 121 14.60 -33.48 -25.08
C THR A 121 13.77 -32.31 -24.58
N SER A 122 14.43 -31.31 -24.02
CA SER A 122 13.79 -30.04 -23.66
C SER A 122 13.29 -29.30 -24.91
N LEU A 123 12.10 -28.72 -24.83
CA LEU A 123 11.54 -27.87 -25.90
C LEU A 123 11.89 -26.38 -25.72
N ILE A 124 12.26 -25.97 -24.50
CA ILE A 124 12.55 -24.58 -24.14
C ILE A 124 13.77 -24.51 -23.22
N ASP A 125 14.31 -23.30 -23.05
CA ASP A 125 15.24 -23.02 -21.96
C ASP A 125 14.43 -22.84 -20.66
N GLY A 126 14.92 -23.36 -19.55
CA GLY A 126 14.21 -23.21 -18.28
C GLY A 126 14.70 -24.12 -17.16
N THR A 127 13.86 -24.27 -16.15
CA THR A 127 14.08 -25.16 -15.01
C THR A 127 13.05 -26.27 -15.04
N ILE A 128 13.46 -27.51 -14.79
CA ILE A 128 12.54 -28.63 -14.62
C ILE A 128 11.82 -28.44 -13.28
N ILE A 129 10.51 -28.17 -13.32
CA ILE A 129 9.70 -27.97 -12.12
C ILE A 129 8.94 -29.23 -11.71
N GLU A 130 8.64 -30.10 -12.66
CA GLU A 130 8.03 -31.41 -12.42
C GLU A 130 8.66 -32.45 -13.35
N MET A 131 8.89 -33.65 -12.84
CA MET A 131 9.43 -34.76 -13.61
C MET A 131 9.07 -36.08 -12.95
N HIS A 132 8.15 -36.81 -13.58
CA HIS A 132 7.73 -38.13 -13.14
C HIS A 132 8.42 -39.20 -13.98
N LEU A 133 9.74 -39.39 -13.80
CA LEU A 133 10.50 -40.43 -14.51
C LEU A 133 11.61 -41.01 -13.63
N THR A 134 11.56 -42.31 -13.38
CA THR A 134 12.61 -43.06 -12.70
C THR A 134 13.23 -44.11 -13.61
N LYS A 135 14.55 -44.34 -13.52
CA LYS A 135 15.20 -45.41 -14.29
C LYS A 135 14.56 -46.77 -13.96
N GLY A 136 14.19 -47.52 -15.01
CA GLY A 136 13.53 -48.83 -14.92
C GLY A 136 12.01 -48.76 -14.82
N GLU A 137 11.45 -47.56 -14.69
CA GLU A 137 10.00 -47.36 -14.67
C GLU A 137 9.38 -47.60 -16.05
N ALA A 138 8.18 -48.15 -16.05
CA ALA A 138 7.37 -48.25 -17.25
C ALA A 138 6.61 -46.95 -17.48
N VAL A 139 6.77 -46.38 -18.67
CA VAL A 139 6.14 -45.15 -19.11
C VAL A 139 4.93 -45.49 -19.96
N ASN A 140 3.81 -44.87 -19.65
CA ASN A 140 2.57 -44.95 -20.40
C ASN A 140 2.06 -43.54 -20.73
N ASP A 141 1.01 -43.49 -21.54
CA ASP A 141 0.45 -42.34 -22.24
C ASP A 141 -0.14 -41.24 -21.34
N ASN A 142 -0.32 -41.48 -20.04
CA ASN A 142 -1.20 -40.64 -19.21
C ASN A 142 -0.63 -40.11 -17.89
N SER A 143 0.60 -40.44 -17.48
CA SER A 143 1.11 -40.05 -16.14
C SER A 143 2.57 -39.61 -16.06
N HIS A 144 3.25 -39.45 -17.19
CA HIS A 144 4.69 -39.17 -17.22
C HIS A 144 4.96 -37.84 -17.90
N ASP A 145 4.46 -36.74 -17.32
CA ASP A 145 4.78 -35.40 -17.76
C ASP A 145 6.11 -34.91 -17.17
N ILE A 146 6.85 -34.18 -18.01
CA ILE A 146 7.96 -33.35 -17.58
C ILE A 146 7.53 -31.91 -17.84
N ILE A 147 7.57 -31.08 -16.82
CA ILE A 147 7.22 -29.67 -16.93
C ILE A 147 8.48 -28.84 -16.76
N ILE A 148 8.74 -28.01 -17.76
CA ILE A 148 9.84 -27.06 -17.78
C ILE A 148 9.26 -25.66 -17.78
N ALA A 149 9.77 -24.81 -16.90
CA ALA A 149 9.35 -23.43 -16.76
C ALA A 149 10.50 -22.47 -17.00
N ASP A 150 10.31 -21.48 -17.87
CA ASP A 150 11.14 -20.28 -17.88
C ASP A 150 10.66 -19.32 -16.78
N LEU A 151 11.40 -19.31 -15.67
CA LEU A 151 11.10 -18.49 -14.49
C LEU A 151 11.78 -17.11 -14.51
N SER A 152 12.34 -16.68 -15.65
CA SER A 152 12.97 -15.36 -15.79
C SER A 152 11.97 -14.21 -15.61
N TYR A 153 10.69 -14.47 -15.86
CA TYR A 153 9.56 -13.61 -15.54
C TYR A 153 8.48 -14.44 -14.85
N VAL A 154 7.86 -13.85 -13.84
CA VAL A 154 6.72 -14.45 -13.12
C VAL A 154 5.61 -13.41 -13.04
N TRP A 155 4.41 -13.86 -12.71
CA TRP A 155 3.28 -12.96 -12.50
C TRP A 155 3.00 -12.84 -11.02
N ALA A 156 2.74 -11.62 -10.54
CA ALA A 156 2.09 -11.40 -9.27
C ALA A 156 0.59 -11.25 -9.53
N ASP A 157 -0.18 -12.26 -9.15
CA ASP A 157 -1.64 -12.27 -9.27
C ASP A 157 -2.24 -11.77 -7.95
N LEU A 158 -2.79 -10.56 -8.00
CA LEU A 158 -3.31 -9.80 -6.87
C LEU A 158 -4.84 -9.89 -6.84
N ALA A 159 -5.39 -10.17 -5.68
CA ALA A 159 -6.82 -10.19 -5.44
C ALA A 159 -7.37 -8.78 -5.26
N VAL A 160 -8.26 -8.36 -6.15
CA VAL A 160 -8.97 -7.08 -6.11
C VAL A 160 -10.41 -7.32 -5.65
N PHE A 161 -10.78 -6.77 -4.49
CA PHE A 161 -12.15 -6.83 -4.01
C PHE A 161 -13.08 -5.92 -4.83
N GLN A 162 -14.36 -6.27 -4.88
CA GLN A 162 -15.37 -5.52 -5.64
C GLN A 162 -15.38 -4.01 -5.32
N LYS A 163 -15.24 -3.64 -4.04
CA LYS A 163 -15.20 -2.24 -3.58
C LYS A 163 -14.00 -1.44 -4.10
N ASP A 164 -12.92 -2.12 -4.45
CA ASP A 164 -11.66 -1.51 -4.89
C ASP A 164 -11.52 -1.52 -6.42
N LEU A 165 -12.32 -2.34 -7.10
CA LEU A 165 -12.25 -2.57 -8.54
C LEU A 165 -12.49 -1.29 -9.37
N GLU A 166 -13.33 -0.37 -8.89
CA GLU A 166 -13.58 0.92 -9.54
C GLU A 166 -12.33 1.82 -9.57
N HIS A 167 -11.39 1.59 -8.66
CA HIS A 167 -10.20 2.42 -8.48
C HIS A 167 -8.94 1.77 -9.06
N VAL A 168 -8.95 0.45 -9.30
CA VAL A 168 -7.81 -0.31 -9.81
C VAL A 168 -7.93 -0.46 -11.33
N GLN A 169 -6.94 0.05 -12.06
CA GLN A 169 -6.94 0.09 -13.53
C GLN A 169 -5.61 -0.39 -14.11
N VAL A 170 -5.67 -0.96 -15.31
CA VAL A 170 -4.48 -1.34 -16.09
C VAL A 170 -3.60 -0.11 -16.32
N GLY A 171 -2.29 -0.28 -16.16
CA GLY A 171 -1.28 0.78 -16.30
C GLY A 171 -0.93 1.49 -14.99
N GLN A 172 -1.70 1.31 -13.92
CA GLN A 172 -1.38 1.86 -12.61
C GLN A 172 -0.10 1.25 -12.05
N ARG A 173 0.66 2.08 -11.31
CA ARG A 173 1.91 1.65 -10.68
C ARG A 173 1.59 0.80 -9.46
N ALA A 174 2.23 -0.36 -9.36
CA ALA A 174 2.10 -1.28 -8.25
C ALA A 174 3.48 -1.58 -7.64
N THR A 175 3.58 -1.54 -6.32
CA THR A 175 4.78 -1.94 -5.58
C THR A 175 4.50 -3.28 -4.91
N ILE A 176 5.18 -4.34 -5.33
CA ILE A 176 5.04 -5.70 -4.81
C ILE A 176 6.10 -5.93 -3.73
N SER A 177 5.71 -6.52 -2.60
CA SER A 177 6.61 -6.88 -1.51
C SER A 177 6.34 -8.30 -1.01
N ALA A 178 7.40 -8.97 -0.57
CA ALA A 178 7.34 -10.32 0.00
C ALA A 178 8.25 -10.40 1.24
N GLY A 179 7.64 -10.35 2.43
CA GLY A 179 8.38 -10.28 3.70
C GLY A 179 9.25 -9.02 3.82
N GLU A 180 10.07 -8.96 4.87
CA GLU A 180 10.92 -7.78 5.16
C GLU A 180 12.31 -7.85 4.52
N SER A 181 12.81 -9.05 4.23
CA SER A 181 14.19 -9.26 3.76
C SER A 181 14.37 -9.15 2.24
N MET A 182 13.28 -9.03 1.48
CA MET A 182 13.33 -8.93 0.02
C MET A 182 13.07 -7.49 -0.43
N PRO A 183 13.92 -6.91 -1.30
CA PRO A 183 13.63 -5.61 -1.89
C PRO A 183 12.30 -5.63 -2.65
N PRO A 184 11.46 -4.59 -2.51
CA PRO A 184 10.20 -4.54 -3.23
C PRO A 184 10.42 -4.40 -4.73
N PHE A 185 9.52 -4.97 -5.52
CA PHE A 185 9.50 -4.81 -6.98
C PHE A 185 8.47 -3.76 -7.38
N THR A 186 8.86 -2.76 -8.17
CA THR A 186 7.92 -1.77 -8.72
C THR A 186 7.62 -2.11 -10.18
N GLY A 187 6.34 -2.32 -10.48
CA GLY A 187 5.83 -2.60 -11.82
C GLY A 187 4.55 -1.84 -12.13
N LYS A 188 3.85 -2.29 -13.17
CA LYS A 188 2.53 -1.81 -13.53
C LYS A 188 1.53 -2.96 -13.56
N VAL A 189 0.28 -2.67 -13.23
CA VAL A 189 -0.85 -3.57 -13.48
C VAL A 189 -0.95 -3.77 -14.99
N SER A 190 -0.67 -4.98 -15.47
CA SER A 190 -0.66 -5.32 -16.90
C SER A 190 -2.02 -5.84 -17.38
N TYR A 191 -2.80 -6.42 -16.47
CA TYR A 191 -4.07 -7.05 -16.79
C TYR A 191 -4.97 -7.05 -15.55
N ILE A 192 -6.28 -6.95 -15.78
CA ILE A 192 -7.31 -7.17 -14.77
C ILE A 192 -8.31 -8.14 -15.37
N SER A 193 -8.64 -9.21 -14.64
CA SER A 193 -9.56 -10.23 -15.13
C SER A 193 -10.96 -9.65 -15.37
N PRO A 194 -11.61 -9.97 -16.51
CA PRO A 194 -12.98 -9.55 -16.77
C PRO A 194 -13.99 -10.35 -15.93
N THR A 195 -13.55 -11.48 -15.38
CA THR A 195 -14.33 -12.35 -14.51
C THR A 195 -13.82 -12.29 -13.08
N MET A 196 -14.71 -12.58 -12.14
CA MET A 196 -14.37 -12.66 -10.71
C MET A 196 -14.40 -14.12 -10.26
N SER A 197 -13.48 -14.48 -9.36
CA SER A 197 -13.56 -15.77 -8.65
C SER A 197 -14.78 -15.74 -7.74
N GLU A 198 -15.74 -16.65 -7.95
CA GLU A 198 -16.96 -16.72 -7.14
C GLU A 198 -16.66 -17.07 -5.68
N ALA A 199 -15.67 -17.95 -5.45
CA ALA A 199 -15.26 -18.38 -4.12
C ALA A 199 -14.68 -17.24 -3.27
N LYS A 200 -13.87 -16.36 -3.87
CA LYS A 200 -13.19 -15.26 -3.17
C LYS A 200 -13.86 -13.89 -3.36
N ARG A 201 -14.81 -13.78 -4.30
CA ARG A 201 -15.44 -12.53 -4.75
C ARG A 201 -14.43 -11.45 -5.14
N THR A 202 -13.37 -11.86 -5.84
CA THR A 202 -12.26 -10.99 -6.26
C THR A 202 -12.01 -11.12 -7.75
N ALA A 203 -11.67 -10.01 -8.40
CA ALA A 203 -11.00 -10.03 -9.69
C ALA A 203 -9.48 -10.20 -9.48
N THR A 204 -8.77 -10.66 -10.50
CA THR A 204 -7.31 -10.79 -10.48
C THR A 204 -6.69 -9.62 -11.23
N ALA A 205 -5.92 -8.79 -10.52
CA ALA A 205 -5.01 -7.83 -11.14
C ALA A 205 -3.61 -8.44 -11.22
N ARG A 206 -2.99 -8.39 -12.40
CA ARG A 206 -1.70 -9.01 -12.67
C ARG A 206 -0.61 -7.97 -12.83
N VAL A 207 0.55 -8.24 -12.25
CA VAL A 207 1.78 -7.46 -12.45
C VAL A 207 2.87 -8.41 -12.95
N ILE A 208 3.54 -8.06 -14.05
CA ILE A 208 4.67 -8.84 -14.56
C ILE A 208 5.91 -8.48 -13.74
N VAL A 209 6.53 -9.48 -13.13
CA VAL A 209 7.70 -9.34 -12.25
C VAL A 209 8.91 -9.95 -12.93
N ALA A 210 9.94 -9.14 -13.16
CA ALA A 210 11.23 -9.64 -13.64
C ALA A 210 11.92 -10.42 -12.51
N ASN A 211 12.41 -11.62 -12.82
CA ASN A 211 12.94 -12.55 -11.84
C ASN A 211 14.32 -13.14 -12.24
N PRO A 212 15.31 -12.29 -12.58
CA PRO A 212 16.61 -12.76 -13.08
C PRO A 212 17.38 -13.63 -12.06
N ASN A 213 17.16 -13.39 -10.77
CA ASN A 213 17.83 -14.10 -9.68
C ASN A 213 16.99 -15.26 -9.09
N GLY A 214 15.76 -15.49 -9.59
CA GLY A 214 14.89 -16.56 -9.09
C GLY A 214 14.37 -16.35 -7.65
N HIS A 215 14.42 -15.13 -7.12
CA HIS A 215 13.95 -14.82 -5.76
C HIS A 215 12.42 -14.80 -5.67
N TRP A 216 11.73 -14.38 -6.72
CA TRP A 216 10.27 -14.42 -6.82
C TRP A 216 9.86 -15.83 -7.23
N ARG A 217 9.73 -16.71 -6.24
CA ARG A 217 9.38 -18.11 -6.47
C ARG A 217 7.87 -18.24 -6.65
N PRO A 218 7.39 -19.02 -7.62
CA PRO A 218 5.99 -19.42 -7.69
C PRO A 218 5.52 -20.03 -6.37
N GLY A 219 4.28 -19.73 -5.95
CA GLY A 219 3.75 -20.12 -4.65
C GLY A 219 3.95 -19.09 -3.54
N LEU A 220 4.76 -18.04 -3.78
CA LEU A 220 5.08 -17.04 -2.76
C LEU A 220 3.92 -16.05 -2.57
N PHE A 221 3.45 -15.90 -1.33
CA PHE A 221 2.48 -14.86 -0.99
C PHE A 221 3.12 -13.47 -1.02
N VAL A 222 2.39 -12.51 -1.57
CA VAL A 222 2.86 -11.12 -1.72
C VAL A 222 1.80 -10.12 -1.29
N ASN A 223 2.27 -8.95 -0.86
CA ASN A 223 1.46 -7.75 -0.72
C ASN A 223 1.76 -6.81 -1.89
N ALA A 224 0.80 -5.97 -2.23
CA ALA A 224 0.96 -4.99 -3.27
C ALA A 224 0.27 -3.67 -2.92
N GLU A 225 1.00 -2.57 -3.08
CA GLU A 225 0.43 -1.22 -3.01
C GLU A 225 0.20 -0.72 -4.43
N VAL A 226 -1.07 -0.62 -4.84
CA VAL A 226 -1.46 -0.09 -6.16
C VAL A 226 -1.83 1.37 -6.03
N VAL A 227 -1.14 2.26 -6.75
CA VAL A 227 -1.43 3.69 -6.75
C VAL A 227 -2.68 3.97 -7.58
N THR A 228 -3.74 4.46 -6.92
CA THR A 228 -5.05 4.70 -7.54
C THR A 228 -5.31 6.15 -7.89
N ALA A 229 -4.70 7.09 -7.19
CA ALA A 229 -4.79 8.51 -7.50
C ALA A 229 -3.50 9.24 -7.08
N ALA A 230 -3.17 10.30 -7.81
CA ALA A 230 -2.12 11.25 -7.43
C ALA A 230 -2.79 12.62 -7.36
N ILE A 231 -2.90 13.17 -6.15
CA ILE A 231 -3.66 14.39 -5.90
C ILE A 231 -2.67 15.45 -5.45
N GLU A 232 -2.63 16.57 -6.18
CA GLU A 232 -1.90 17.75 -5.74
C GLU A 232 -2.68 18.44 -4.62
N VAL A 233 -1.97 18.76 -3.54
CA VAL A 233 -2.52 19.45 -2.38
C VAL A 233 -1.70 20.70 -2.09
N PRO A 234 -2.31 21.77 -1.56
CA PRO A 234 -1.60 23.04 -1.30
C PRO A 234 -0.44 22.90 -0.31
N VAL A 235 -0.56 22.02 0.68
CA VAL A 235 0.48 21.71 1.65
C VAL A 235 0.52 20.20 1.87
N ALA A 236 1.65 19.58 1.53
CA ALA A 236 1.96 18.19 1.89
C ALA A 236 3.22 18.16 2.75
N VAL A 237 3.16 17.46 3.88
CA VAL A 237 4.30 17.25 4.78
C VAL A 237 4.61 15.76 4.93
N PRO A 238 5.86 15.37 5.25
CA PRO A 238 6.18 14.01 5.63
C PRO A 238 5.36 13.57 6.84
N LYS A 239 4.97 12.29 6.91
CA LYS A 239 4.30 11.76 8.12
C LYS A 239 5.15 11.91 9.38
N SER A 240 6.48 11.91 9.25
CA SER A 240 7.43 12.16 10.35
C SER A 240 7.38 13.57 10.95
N ALA A 241 6.70 14.51 10.28
CA ALA A 241 6.51 15.87 10.78
C ALA A 241 5.33 15.99 11.77
N LEU A 242 4.44 14.99 11.77
CA LEU A 242 3.28 14.98 12.65
C LEU A 242 3.66 14.42 14.02
N GLU A 243 3.33 15.17 15.06
CA GLU A 243 3.51 14.77 16.44
C GLU A 243 2.17 14.74 17.18
N ARG A 244 2.10 13.96 18.26
CA ARG A 244 0.95 13.97 19.18
C ARG A 244 1.33 14.73 20.44
N PHE A 245 0.68 15.88 20.64
CA PHE A 245 0.88 16.76 21.79
C PHE A 245 -0.49 17.16 22.36
N GLU A 246 -0.66 17.01 23.68
CA GLU A 246 -1.94 17.27 24.37
C GLU A 246 -3.17 16.64 23.69
N ASN A 247 -3.04 15.37 23.27
CA ASN A 247 -4.08 14.63 22.54
C ASN A 247 -4.50 15.22 21.17
N ARG A 248 -3.77 16.23 20.67
CA ARG A 248 -3.95 16.83 19.34
C ARG A 248 -2.83 16.42 18.39
N THR A 249 -3.11 16.44 17.09
CA THR A 249 -2.07 16.30 16.06
C THR A 249 -1.47 17.68 15.82
N VAL A 250 -0.16 17.79 15.98
CA VAL A 250 0.56 19.06 15.84
C VAL A 250 1.73 18.90 14.88
N VAL A 251 2.15 20.03 14.32
CA VAL A 251 3.44 20.19 13.65
C VAL A 251 4.20 21.30 14.39
N PHE A 252 5.51 21.16 14.58
CA PHE A 252 6.31 22.23 15.17
C PHE A 252 6.69 23.25 14.09
N VAL A 253 6.24 24.49 14.25
CA VAL A 253 6.50 25.59 13.31
C VAL A 253 7.59 26.49 13.87
N LYS A 254 8.56 26.87 13.03
CA LYS A 254 9.61 27.81 13.37
C LYS A 254 9.05 29.24 13.34
N THR A 255 9.19 29.93 14.46
CA THR A 255 8.87 31.35 14.64
C THR A 255 10.16 32.15 14.86
N PRO A 256 10.12 33.49 14.85
CA PRO A 256 11.29 34.30 15.21
C PRO A 256 11.83 34.00 16.62
N ASP A 257 10.95 33.61 17.53
CA ASP A 257 11.24 33.40 18.95
C ASP A 257 11.52 31.93 19.31
N GLY A 258 11.55 31.02 18.33
CA GLY A 258 11.83 29.59 18.54
C GLY A 258 10.90 28.67 17.75
N PHE A 259 10.43 27.60 18.40
CA PHE A 259 9.51 26.62 17.84
C PHE A 259 8.25 26.55 18.69
N ARG A 260 7.10 26.47 18.04
CA ARG A 260 5.80 26.37 18.71
C ARG A 260 5.01 25.18 18.18
N PRO A 261 4.34 24.40 19.04
CA PRO A 261 3.41 23.38 18.59
C PRO A 261 2.21 24.06 17.92
N GLN A 262 1.95 23.69 16.67
CA GLN A 262 0.86 24.21 15.88
C GLN A 262 -0.13 23.08 15.59
N PRO A 263 -1.34 23.11 16.16
CA PRO A 263 -2.38 22.13 15.83
C PRO A 263 -2.73 22.16 14.35
N VAL A 264 -2.78 20.98 13.73
CA VAL A 264 -3.10 20.84 12.30
C VAL A 264 -4.32 19.95 12.10
N SER A 265 -5.09 20.27 11.06
CA SER A 265 -6.13 19.38 10.53
C SER A 265 -5.58 18.65 9.32
N ILE A 266 -5.48 17.33 9.42
CA ILE A 266 -4.96 16.48 8.34
C ILE A 266 -6.06 16.11 7.34
N GLY A 267 -5.65 15.88 6.09
CA GLY A 267 -6.50 15.45 4.99
C GLY A 267 -6.16 14.05 4.52
N ARG A 268 -5.95 13.93 3.21
CA ARG A 268 -5.51 12.69 2.57
C ARG A 268 -4.11 12.34 3.05
N GLU A 269 -3.83 11.05 3.18
CA GLU A 269 -2.51 10.58 3.57
C GLU A 269 -2.15 9.28 2.85
N ASN A 270 -0.85 8.98 2.83
CA ASN A 270 -0.29 7.69 2.42
C ASN A 270 0.86 7.32 3.37
N HIS A 271 1.63 6.28 3.08
CA HIS A 271 2.72 5.86 3.97
C HIS A 271 3.85 6.90 4.16
N VAL A 272 3.99 7.87 3.26
CA VAL A 272 5.12 8.82 3.25
C VAL A 272 4.70 10.24 3.63
N ALA A 273 3.55 10.69 3.12
CA ALA A 273 3.13 12.08 3.17
C ALA A 273 1.66 12.22 3.58
N VAL A 274 1.35 13.39 4.13
CA VAL A 274 0.02 13.78 4.60
C VAL A 274 -0.31 15.21 4.13
N GLU A 275 -1.54 15.38 3.67
CA GLU A 275 -2.12 16.68 3.34
C GLU A 275 -2.44 17.45 4.62
N ILE A 276 -2.04 18.71 4.68
CA ILE A 276 -2.49 19.64 5.73
C ILE A 276 -3.62 20.51 5.18
N ARG A 277 -4.81 20.40 5.77
CA ARG A 277 -6.00 21.17 5.39
C ARG A 277 -6.09 22.50 6.12
N ALA A 278 -5.62 22.55 7.36
CA ALA A 278 -5.59 23.75 8.17
C ALA A 278 -4.47 23.67 9.21
N GLY A 279 -4.01 24.83 9.67
CA GLY A 279 -3.01 24.96 10.74
C GLY A 279 -1.59 25.21 10.24
N LEU A 280 -1.26 24.88 8.99
CA LEU A 280 0.05 25.17 8.37
C LEU A 280 -0.18 25.81 6.99
N GLN A 281 0.40 26.98 6.76
CA GLN A 281 0.29 27.74 5.51
C GLN A 281 1.47 27.47 4.58
N PRO A 282 1.29 27.56 3.25
CA PRO A 282 2.41 27.52 2.31
C PRO A 282 3.47 28.59 2.64
N GLY A 283 4.74 28.22 2.64
CA GLY A 283 5.87 29.07 2.97
C GLY A 283 6.30 29.05 4.45
N GLU A 284 5.49 28.49 5.35
CA GLU A 284 5.89 28.34 6.76
C GLU A 284 6.97 27.28 6.90
N ILE A 285 7.95 27.55 7.78
CA ILE A 285 9.03 26.62 8.09
C ILE A 285 8.57 25.73 9.24
N TYR A 286 8.70 24.42 9.06
CA TYR A 286 8.27 23.43 10.04
C TYR A 286 9.32 22.35 10.24
N VAL A 287 9.20 21.59 11.33
CA VAL A 287 10.06 20.44 11.62
C VAL A 287 9.57 19.22 10.85
N ALA A 288 10.36 18.74 9.90
CA ALA A 288 10.05 17.62 9.03
C ALA A 288 10.44 16.26 9.62
N LYS A 289 11.47 16.22 10.49
CA LYS A 289 11.89 15.01 11.22
C LYS A 289 12.34 15.32 12.64
N ASN A 290 12.21 14.30 13.51
CA ASN A 290 12.65 14.31 14.90
C ASN A 290 11.97 15.41 15.75
N GLY A 291 10.69 15.69 15.50
CA GLY A 291 9.88 16.60 16.30
C GLY A 291 9.67 16.16 17.75
N PHE A 292 9.82 14.85 18.03
CA PHE A 292 9.77 14.30 19.38
C PHE A 292 10.73 14.97 20.38
N THR A 293 11.92 15.43 19.96
CA THR A 293 12.86 16.12 20.85
C THR A 293 12.27 17.43 21.37
N LEU A 294 11.62 18.20 20.50
CA LEU A 294 10.90 19.42 20.88
C LEU A 294 9.74 19.12 21.82
N LYS A 295 8.97 18.08 21.52
CA LYS A 295 7.89 17.63 22.40
C LYS A 295 8.41 17.32 23.82
N ALA A 296 9.49 16.54 23.93
CA ALA A 296 10.04 16.13 25.22
C ALA A 296 10.50 17.34 26.06
N GLU A 297 11.03 18.38 25.42
CA GLU A 297 11.48 19.59 26.12
C GLU A 297 10.28 20.46 26.58
N LEU A 298 9.20 20.52 25.80
CA LEU A 298 7.95 21.17 26.24
C LEU A 298 7.30 20.47 27.42
N GLU A 299 7.24 19.13 27.38
CA GLU A 299 6.66 18.37 28.49
C GLU A 299 7.45 18.60 29.78
N LYS A 300 8.79 18.62 29.75
CA LYS A 300 9.61 18.95 30.93
C LYS A 300 9.35 20.36 31.47
N GLY A 301 9.22 21.35 30.59
CA GLY A 301 8.92 22.74 30.98
C GLY A 301 7.58 22.83 31.71
N ALA A 302 6.55 22.13 31.22
CA ALA A 302 5.23 22.09 31.85
C ALA A 302 5.22 21.37 33.22
N PHE A 303 6.13 20.41 33.46
CA PHE A 303 6.28 19.75 34.76
C PHE A 303 7.18 20.51 35.76
N GLY A 304 7.99 21.47 35.30
CA GLY A 304 8.96 22.21 36.12
C GLY A 304 8.38 23.33 37.00
N ASP A 305 7.23 23.89 36.61
CA ASP A 305 6.60 25.03 37.31
C ASP A 305 5.73 24.62 38.53
N GLY A 306 5.67 23.32 38.86
CA GLY A 306 4.76 22.77 39.88
C GLY A 306 5.29 22.60 41.31
N HIS A 307 6.56 22.92 41.60
CA HIS A 307 7.14 22.69 42.93
C HIS A 307 7.93 23.89 43.47
N ALA A 308 7.22 24.89 43.97
CA ALA A 308 7.77 25.87 44.89
C ALA A 308 6.73 26.24 45.98
N HIS A 309 6.65 25.41 47.03
CA HIS A 309 6.17 25.81 48.35
C HIS A 309 6.90 25.04 49.44
#